data_AF-A0A3C1KSS2-F1
#
_entry.id   AF-A0A3C1KSS2-F1
#
_cell.length_a   1.000
_cell.length_b   1.000
_cell.length_c   1.000
_cell.angle_alpha   90.00
_cell.angle_beta   90.00
_cell.angle_gamma   90.00
#
_symmetry.space_group_name_H-M   'P 1'
#
loop_
_entity.id
_entity.type
_entity.pdbx_description
1 polymer ?
#
loop_
_entity_poly.entity_id
_entity_poly.type
_entity_poly.pdbx_seq_one_letter_code
_entity_poly.pdbx_strand_id
1 'polypeptide(L)'
;MQPITGRDLTPLLRGEKQRVYTEDDAVGYELTGHAALFQGDYKLVLNRPPLGDGQWHLYDIVSDPGEVVDLAGDRPGLFQRMQARYAQYQIENGVLPLPAGYSQMRQLVTNTLRARYTDAVLILLLSLLVLLPFLVAYRMRVNYRRQRATPDDQPWSKS
;
A
#
# COMPACT_ATOMS: atom_id res chain seq x y z
N MET A 1 12.12 -16.20 -17.15
CA MET A 1 13.01 -15.13 -16.67
C MET A 1 12.75 -13.91 -17.54
N GLN A 2 12.63 -12.72 -16.96
CA GLN A 2 12.56 -11.49 -17.76
C GLN A 2 13.97 -11.14 -18.27
N PRO A 3 14.13 -10.70 -19.51
CA PRO A 3 15.43 -10.27 -20.03
C PRO A 3 15.92 -9.01 -19.30
N ILE A 4 17.23 -8.82 -19.24
CA ILE A 4 17.82 -7.57 -18.76
C ILE A 4 17.46 -6.46 -19.75
N THR A 5 16.82 -5.40 -19.26
CA THR A 5 16.37 -4.25 -20.06
C THR A 5 17.39 -3.10 -20.08
N GLY A 6 18.39 -3.14 -19.19
CA GLY A 6 19.51 -2.21 -19.17
C GLY A 6 20.41 -2.38 -20.39
N ARG A 7 21.05 -1.28 -20.81
CA ARG A 7 21.99 -1.26 -21.94
C ARG A 7 23.43 -1.18 -21.48
N ASP A 8 24.33 -1.74 -22.29
CA ASP A 8 25.77 -1.64 -22.05
C ASP A 8 26.25 -0.18 -22.17
N LEU A 9 26.90 0.30 -21.13
CA LEU A 9 27.47 1.65 -21.05
C LEU A 9 28.91 1.73 -21.59
N THR A 10 29.54 0.59 -21.88
CA THR A 10 30.94 0.53 -22.34
C THR A 10 31.23 1.45 -23.54
N PRO A 11 30.39 1.52 -24.59
CA PRO A 11 30.63 2.43 -25.71
C PRO A 11 30.61 3.91 -25.32
N LEU A 12 29.80 4.28 -24.32
CA LEU A 12 29.76 5.65 -23.81
C LEU A 12 31.01 5.98 -22.99
N LEU A 13 31.44 5.06 -22.13
CA LEU A 13 32.66 5.21 -21.32
C LEU A 13 33.94 5.28 -22.18
N ARG A 14 33.94 4.61 -23.33
CA ARG A 14 35.04 4.66 -24.31
C ARG A 14 34.99 5.88 -25.23
N GLY A 15 33.96 6.72 -25.12
CA GLY A 15 33.76 7.87 -26.01
C GLY A 15 33.35 7.49 -27.44
N GLU A 16 32.97 6.23 -27.69
CA GLU A 16 32.50 5.75 -28.99
C GLU A 16 31.06 6.21 -29.28
N LYS A 17 30.27 6.48 -28.23
CA LYS A 17 28.91 7.03 -28.32
C LYS A 17 28.71 8.17 -27.33
N GLN A 18 27.94 9.18 -27.74
CA GLN A 18 27.52 10.26 -26.85
C GLN A 18 26.31 9.90 -25.98
N ARG A 19 25.47 8.96 -26.42
CA ARG A 19 24.30 8.47 -25.65
C ARG A 19 24.06 6.98 -25.87
N VAL A 20 23.53 6.31 -24.85
CA VAL A 20 23.17 4.86 -24.90
C VAL A 20 21.67 4.65 -25.14
N TYR A 21 20.83 5.51 -24.59
CA TYR A 21 19.39 5.58 -24.86
C TYR A 21 19.13 6.75 -25.78
N THR A 22 18.57 6.55 -26.98
CA THR A 22 18.24 7.55 -28.00
C THR A 22 16.95 8.33 -27.67
N GLU A 23 16.56 9.27 -28.53
CA GLU A 23 15.35 10.09 -28.36
C GLU A 23 14.06 9.26 -28.38
N ASP A 24 14.09 8.10 -29.04
CA ASP A 24 12.95 7.18 -29.14
C ASP A 24 12.94 6.13 -28.03
N ASP A 25 14.06 5.96 -27.34
CA ASP A 25 14.15 5.00 -26.26
C ASP A 25 13.44 5.53 -25.02
N ALA A 26 12.61 4.68 -24.42
CA ALA A 26 11.85 5.01 -23.24
C ALA A 26 12.17 4.09 -22.07
N VAL A 27 12.34 4.68 -20.89
CA VAL A 27 12.53 3.96 -19.62
C VAL A 27 11.42 4.37 -18.67
N GLY A 28 10.56 3.42 -18.31
CA GLY A 28 9.47 3.63 -17.38
C GLY A 28 9.80 3.12 -15.98
N TYR A 29 9.18 3.73 -14.98
CA TYR A 29 9.06 3.16 -13.65
C TYR A 29 7.68 3.41 -13.07
N GLU A 30 7.22 2.49 -12.22
CA GLU A 30 6.03 2.62 -11.40
C GLU A 30 6.38 2.23 -9.97
N LEU A 31 5.88 3.00 -9.01
CA LEU A 31 6.00 2.65 -7.61
C LEU A 31 4.81 3.20 -6.83
N THR A 32 4.04 2.31 -6.22
CA THR A 32 2.95 2.65 -5.29
C THR A 32 1.89 3.60 -5.90
N GLY A 33 1.68 3.54 -7.21
CA GLY A 33 0.74 4.37 -7.95
C GLY A 33 1.30 5.70 -8.47
N HIS A 34 2.58 5.97 -8.19
CA HIS A 34 3.35 6.99 -8.88
C HIS A 34 3.93 6.39 -10.16
N ALA A 35 4.06 7.22 -11.19
CA ALA A 35 4.55 6.79 -12.48
C ALA A 35 5.55 7.79 -13.03
N ALA A 36 6.56 7.30 -13.73
CA ALA A 36 7.27 8.13 -14.69
C ALA A 36 7.71 7.37 -15.93
N LEU A 37 7.94 8.14 -16.98
CA LEU A 37 8.54 7.70 -18.23
C LEU A 37 9.59 8.73 -18.66
N PHE A 38 10.81 8.28 -18.85
CA PHE A 38 11.87 9.06 -19.48
C PHE A 38 11.91 8.70 -20.96
N GLN A 39 11.92 9.70 -21.84
CA GLN A 39 12.12 9.51 -23.28
C GLN A 39 12.86 10.70 -23.86
N GLY A 40 14.04 10.45 -24.43
CA GLY A 40 14.91 11.54 -24.87
C GLY A 40 15.27 12.46 -23.70
N ASP A 41 15.01 13.75 -23.89
CA ASP A 41 15.28 14.82 -22.92
C ASP A 41 14.06 15.11 -22.04
N TYR A 42 12.99 14.33 -22.16
CA TYR A 42 11.72 14.58 -21.50
C TYR A 42 11.39 13.53 -20.46
N LYS A 43 10.69 13.98 -19.41
CA LYS A 43 10.08 13.14 -18.39
C LYS A 43 8.60 13.40 -18.34
N LEU A 44 7.82 12.33 -18.44
CA LEU A 44 6.40 12.31 -18.12
C LEU A 44 6.25 11.74 -16.71
N VAL A 45 5.54 12.39 -15.81
CA VAL A 45 5.41 11.96 -14.40
C VAL A 45 3.98 12.13 -13.90
N LEU A 46 3.54 11.20 -13.05
CA LEU A 46 2.30 11.29 -12.28
C LEU A 46 2.60 11.02 -10.82
N ASN A 47 2.38 12.03 -9.99
CA ASN A 47 2.53 11.95 -8.55
C ASN A 47 1.18 12.07 -7.87
N ARG A 48 0.80 11.04 -7.12
CA ARG A 48 -0.49 11.03 -6.41
C ARG A 48 -0.46 11.88 -5.13
N PRO A 49 -1.63 12.35 -4.66
CA PRO A 49 -1.74 12.98 -3.36
C PRO A 49 -1.24 12.06 -2.23
N PRO A 50 -0.61 12.62 -1.18
CA PRO A 50 -0.44 14.06 -0.91
C PRO A 50 0.79 14.70 -1.56
N LEU A 51 1.64 13.93 -2.25
CA LEU A 51 2.92 14.40 -2.80
C LEU A 51 2.79 15.09 -4.16
N GLY A 52 1.64 14.94 -4.82
CA GLY A 52 1.29 15.63 -6.06
C GLY A 52 -0.24 15.77 -6.20
N ASP A 53 -0.68 16.23 -7.35
CA ASP A 53 -2.09 16.49 -7.68
C ASP A 53 -2.80 15.30 -8.37
N GLY A 54 -2.07 14.21 -8.62
CA GLY A 54 -2.56 13.02 -9.30
C GLY A 54 -2.76 13.21 -10.81
N GLN A 55 -2.25 14.28 -11.40
CA GLN A 55 -2.27 14.52 -12.84
C GLN A 55 -0.93 14.13 -13.48
N TRP A 56 -0.97 13.96 -14.80
CA TRP A 56 0.23 13.78 -15.60
C TRP A 56 0.82 15.14 -15.95
N HIS A 57 2.14 15.27 -15.76
CA HIS A 57 2.92 16.45 -16.16
C HIS A 57 4.08 16.05 -17.06
N LEU A 58 4.52 16.99 -17.89
CA LEU A 58 5.61 16.80 -18.85
C LEU A 58 6.70 17.84 -18.60
N TYR A 59 7.94 17.38 -18.44
CA TYR A 59 9.09 18.24 -18.19
C TYR A 59 10.21 17.97 -19.20
N ASP A 60 10.93 19.01 -19.57
CA ASP A 60 12.23 18.90 -20.25
C ASP A 60 13.32 18.85 -19.17
N ILE A 61 13.87 17.67 -18.90
CA ILE A 61 14.77 17.45 -17.77
C ILE A 61 16.21 17.91 -18.05
N VAL A 62 16.52 18.29 -19.30
CA VAL A 62 17.84 18.83 -19.66
C VAL A 62 17.87 20.33 -19.40
N SER A 63 16.83 21.05 -19.83
CA SER A 63 16.71 22.50 -19.60
C SER A 63 16.10 22.86 -18.25
N ASP A 64 15.25 21.99 -17.69
CA ASP A 64 14.62 22.14 -16.37
C ASP A 64 14.78 20.86 -15.53
N PRO A 65 15.98 20.63 -14.95
CA PRO A 65 16.21 19.50 -14.05
C PRO A 65 15.35 19.54 -12.77
N GLY A 66 14.76 20.69 -12.45
CA GLY A 66 13.92 20.89 -11.27
C GLY A 66 12.47 20.46 -11.46
N GLU A 67 12.05 20.10 -12.68
CA GLU A 67 10.67 19.72 -12.99
C GLU A 67 9.66 20.80 -12.54
N VAL A 68 9.95 22.06 -12.86
CA VAL A 68 9.19 23.24 -12.43
C VAL A 68 8.16 23.66 -13.48
N VAL A 69 8.54 23.68 -14.76
CA VAL A 69 7.70 24.18 -15.86
C VAL A 69 7.01 23.02 -16.57
N ASP A 70 5.72 22.87 -16.34
CA ASP A 70 4.92 21.85 -17.03
C ASP A 70 4.67 22.23 -18.49
N LEU A 71 5.14 21.37 -19.40
CA LEU A 71 5.03 21.51 -20.84
C LEU A 71 3.84 20.74 -21.43
N ALA A 72 2.99 20.13 -20.62
CA ALA A 72 1.86 19.33 -21.12
C ALA A 72 0.92 20.14 -22.04
N GLY A 73 0.65 21.40 -21.68
CA GLY A 73 -0.15 22.34 -22.49
C GLY A 73 0.59 22.89 -23.71
N ASP A 74 1.89 23.14 -23.59
CA ASP A 74 2.71 23.72 -24.64
C ASP A 74 3.14 22.70 -25.71
N ARG A 75 3.22 21.42 -25.34
CA ARG A 75 3.64 20.31 -26.21
C ARG A 75 2.66 19.13 -26.18
N PRO A 76 1.38 19.33 -26.56
CA PRO A 76 0.34 18.32 -26.41
C PRO A 76 0.61 17.04 -27.22
N GLY A 77 1.24 17.15 -28.40
CA GLY A 77 1.59 15.98 -29.22
C GLY A 77 2.68 15.11 -28.60
N LEU A 78 3.66 15.71 -27.93
CA LEU A 78 4.68 14.98 -27.16
C LEU A 78 4.06 14.35 -25.92
N PHE A 79 3.23 15.11 -25.21
CA PHE A 79 2.51 14.65 -24.03
C PHE A 79 1.65 13.40 -24.30
N GLN A 80 0.86 13.42 -25.37
CA GLN A 80 0.05 12.27 -25.78
C GLN A 80 0.90 11.07 -26.19
N ARG A 81 1.98 11.30 -26.95
CA ARG A 81 2.90 10.23 -27.35
C ARG A 81 3.55 9.54 -26.14
N MET A 82 4.02 10.32 -25.17
CA MET A 82 4.63 9.77 -23.96
C MET A 82 3.62 9.03 -23.09
N GLN A 83 2.37 9.51 -22.98
CA GLN A 83 1.31 8.75 -22.29
C GLN A 83 1.04 7.41 -22.96
N ALA A 84 0.96 7.38 -24.29
CA ALA A 84 0.81 6.14 -25.04
C ALA A 84 2.01 5.19 -24.84
N ARG A 85 3.23 5.72 -24.82
CA ARG A 85 4.43 4.91 -24.54
C ARG A 85 4.46 4.40 -23.10
N TYR A 86 3.97 5.16 -22.13
CA TYR A 86 3.81 4.68 -20.75
C TYR A 86 2.77 3.57 -20.65
N ALA A 87 1.62 3.70 -21.32
CA ALA A 87 0.63 2.62 -21.38
C ALA A 87 1.23 1.33 -21.97
N GLN A 88 2.07 1.45 -23.00
CA GLN A 88 2.80 0.33 -23.56
C GLN A 88 3.81 -0.26 -22.56
N TYR A 89 4.55 0.58 -21.82
CA TYR A 89 5.43 0.13 -20.73
C TYR A 89 4.67 -0.67 -19.67
N GLN A 90 3.45 -0.26 -19.30
CA GLN A 90 2.63 -0.99 -18.33
C GLN A 90 2.31 -2.41 -18.80
N ILE A 91 1.98 -2.57 -20.09
CA ILE A 91 1.71 -3.89 -20.69
C ILE A 91 2.99 -4.74 -20.72
N GLU A 92 4.10 -4.15 -21.18
CA GLU A 92 5.40 -4.83 -21.29
C GLU A 92 5.93 -5.34 -19.94
N ASN A 93 5.63 -4.63 -18.84
CA ASN A 93 6.15 -4.91 -17.51
C ASN A 93 5.11 -5.46 -16.53
N GLY A 94 3.87 -5.69 -16.98
CA GLY A 94 2.80 -6.23 -16.14
C GLY A 94 2.42 -5.31 -14.98
N VAL A 95 2.51 -3.99 -15.16
CA VAL A 95 2.12 -3.01 -14.15
C VAL A 95 0.63 -3.14 -13.89
N LEU A 96 0.27 -3.43 -12.64
CA LEU A 96 -1.12 -3.64 -12.27
C LEU A 96 -1.85 -2.30 -12.13
N PRO A 97 -3.03 -2.14 -12.77
CA PRO A 97 -3.83 -0.95 -12.57
C PRO A 97 -4.31 -0.90 -11.12
N LEU A 98 -4.13 0.27 -10.48
CA LEU A 98 -4.66 0.47 -9.15
C LEU A 98 -6.19 0.59 -9.21
N PRO A 99 -6.92 -0.08 -8.30
CA PRO A 99 -8.38 0.00 -8.26
C PRO A 99 -8.86 1.45 -8.06
N ALA A 100 -10.02 1.78 -8.60
CA ALA A 100 -10.63 3.10 -8.44
C ALA A 100 -10.78 3.44 -6.93
N GLY A 101 -10.32 4.62 -6.52
CA GLY A 101 -10.34 5.04 -5.11
C GLY A 101 -9.20 4.48 -4.24
N TYR A 102 -8.17 3.86 -4.82
CA TYR A 102 -6.98 3.43 -4.09
C TYR A 102 -6.29 4.63 -3.44
N SER A 103 -6.25 4.65 -2.11
CA SER A 103 -5.34 5.51 -1.35
C SER A 103 -4.39 4.62 -0.55
N GLN A 104 -3.09 4.81 -0.75
CA GLN A 104 -2.05 4.08 -0.05
C GLN A 104 -2.24 4.17 1.47
N MET A 105 -2.59 5.36 1.99
CA MET A 105 -2.86 5.55 3.42
C MET A 105 -4.03 4.73 3.95
N ARG A 106 -5.18 4.67 3.25
CA ARG A 106 -6.27 3.78 3.71
C ARG A 106 -5.86 2.33 3.69
N GLN A 107 -5.10 1.88 2.68
CA GLN A 107 -4.69 0.47 2.60
C GLN A 107 -3.66 0.10 3.67
N LEU A 108 -2.72 0.99 3.98
CA LEU A 108 -1.78 0.79 5.08
C LEU A 108 -2.53 0.70 6.41
N VAL A 109 -3.49 1.59 6.65
CA VAL A 109 -4.34 1.56 7.85
C VAL A 109 -5.19 0.29 7.91
N THR A 110 -5.90 -0.09 6.84
CA THR A 110 -6.75 -1.30 6.86
C THR A 110 -5.94 -2.58 6.99
N ASN A 111 -4.79 -2.70 6.33
CA ASN A 111 -3.90 -3.86 6.45
C ASN A 111 -3.31 -3.96 7.86
N THR A 112 -2.85 -2.84 8.44
CA THR A 112 -2.31 -2.84 9.81
C THR A 112 -3.38 -3.11 10.87
N LEU A 113 -4.58 -2.53 10.72
CA LEU A 113 -5.71 -2.81 11.60
C LEU A 113 -6.15 -4.28 11.46
N ARG A 114 -6.31 -4.81 10.24
CA ARG A 114 -6.70 -6.20 10.02
C ARG A 114 -5.72 -7.17 10.67
N ALA A 115 -4.42 -7.00 10.44
CA ALA A 115 -3.38 -7.83 11.03
C ALA A 115 -3.39 -7.79 12.57
N ARG A 116 -3.69 -6.63 13.15
CA ARG A 116 -3.71 -6.44 14.62
C ARG A 116 -4.99 -6.93 15.29
N TYR A 117 -6.14 -6.84 14.62
CA TYR A 117 -7.42 -7.26 15.17
C TYR A 117 -7.68 -8.76 15.07
N THR A 118 -7.22 -9.44 14.02
CA THR A 118 -7.40 -10.90 13.92
C THR A 118 -6.74 -11.61 15.08
N ASP A 119 -5.51 -11.24 15.42
CA ASP A 119 -4.75 -11.88 16.50
C ASP A 119 -5.37 -11.57 17.86
N ALA A 120 -5.78 -10.31 18.09
CA ALA A 120 -6.41 -9.90 19.34
C ALA A 120 -7.77 -10.58 19.57
N VAL A 121 -8.60 -10.69 18.53
CA VAL A 121 -9.90 -11.38 18.61
C VAL A 121 -9.70 -12.88 18.86
N LEU A 122 -8.73 -13.50 18.18
CA LEU A 122 -8.45 -14.93 18.35
C LEU A 122 -7.92 -15.23 19.76
N ILE A 123 -7.00 -14.40 20.29
CA ILE A 123 -6.51 -14.50 21.67
C ILE A 123 -7.66 -14.33 22.67
N LEU A 124 -8.56 -13.36 22.46
CA LEU A 124 -9.70 -13.13 23.34
C LEU A 124 -10.67 -14.32 23.33
N LEU A 125 -10.97 -14.88 22.16
CA LEU A 125 -11.83 -16.07 22.04
C LEU A 125 -11.22 -17.30 22.73
N LEU A 126 -9.91 -17.53 22.56
CA LEU A 126 -9.20 -18.61 23.23
C LEU A 126 -9.15 -18.40 24.75
N SER A 127 -8.91 -17.16 25.19
CA SER A 127 -8.91 -16.81 26.63
C SER A 127 -10.29 -17.04 27.25
N LEU A 128 -11.36 -16.65 26.56
CA LEU A 128 -12.73 -16.92 26.99
C LEU A 128 -13.00 -18.43 27.04
N LEU A 129 -12.63 -19.20 26.00
CA LEU A 129 -12.80 -20.65 25.96
C LEU A 129 -12.14 -21.35 27.16
N VAL A 130 -10.93 -20.91 27.53
CA VAL A 130 -10.20 -21.46 28.68
C VAL A 130 -10.80 -21.01 30.01
N LEU A 131 -11.17 -19.73 30.16
CA LEU A 131 -11.59 -19.17 31.45
C LEU A 131 -13.06 -19.44 31.80
N LEU A 132 -13.94 -19.60 30.81
CA LEU A 132 -15.38 -19.87 31.02
C LEU A 132 -15.67 -21.08 31.94
N PRO A 133 -15.08 -22.27 31.72
CA PRO A 133 -15.34 -23.43 32.57
C PRO A 133 -14.89 -23.20 34.03
N PHE A 134 -13.77 -22.50 34.25
CA PHE A 134 -13.33 -22.16 35.61
C PHE A 134 -14.28 -21.17 36.29
N LEU A 135 -14.79 -20.18 35.55
CA LEU A 135 -15.72 -19.19 36.07
C LEU A 135 -17.08 -19.83 36.43
N VAL A 136 -17.55 -20.76 35.60
CA VAL A 136 -18.76 -21.56 35.87
C VAL A 136 -18.57 -22.45 37.09
N ALA A 137 -17.46 -23.19 37.19
CA ALA A 137 -17.16 -24.04 38.33
C ALA A 137 -17.04 -23.23 39.64
N TYR A 138 -16.41 -22.05 39.59
CA TYR A 138 -16.32 -21.13 40.71
C TYR A 138 -17.72 -20.64 41.16
N ARG A 139 -18.56 -20.18 40.22
CA ARG A 139 -19.95 -19.76 40.48
C ARG A 139 -20.78 -20.88 41.10
N MET A 140 -20.69 -22.10 40.56
CA MET A 140 -21.38 -23.27 41.10
C MET A 140 -20.93 -23.56 42.54
N ARG A 141 -19.62 -23.53 42.83
CA ARG A 141 -19.09 -23.78 44.16
C ARG A 141 -19.49 -22.72 45.18
N VAL A 142 -19.51 -21.45 44.79
CA VAL A 142 -19.95 -20.33 45.66
C VAL A 142 -21.43 -20.44 45.98
N ASN A 143 -22.28 -20.71 44.98
CA ASN A 143 -23.71 -20.86 45.17
C ASN A 143 -24.05 -22.08 46.05
N TYR A 144 -23.35 -23.19 45.84
CA TYR A 144 -23.47 -24.39 46.68
C TYR A 144 -23.08 -24.13 48.14
N ARG A 145 -22.03 -23.34 48.38
CA ARG A 145 -21.62 -22.93 49.74
C ARG A 145 -22.63 -22.00 50.41
N ARG A 146 -23.28 -21.10 49.67
CA ARG A 146 -24.33 -20.21 50.21
C ARG A 146 -25.57 -21.00 50.63
N GLN A 147 -25.98 -22.00 49.85
CA GLN A 147 -27.15 -22.83 50.18
C GLN A 147 -26.94 -23.72 51.42
N ARG A 148 -25.70 -24.17 51.68
CA ARG A 148 -25.35 -24.91 52.91
C ARG A 148 -25.20 -24.02 54.16
N ALA A 149 -25.04 -22.71 54.03
CA ALA A 149 -24.77 -21.80 55.14
C ALA A 149 -26.05 -21.23 55.80
N THR A 150 -27.23 -21.75 55.44
CA THR A 150 -28.49 -21.52 56.17
C THR A 150 -28.85 -22.77 56.97
N PRO A 151 -28.57 -22.82 58.28
CA PRO A 151 -29.18 -23.79 59.18
C PRO A 151 -30.60 -23.35 59.55
N ASP A 152 -31.53 -24.29 59.46
CA ASP A 152 -32.77 -24.30 60.24
C ASP A 152 -32.42 -24.15 61.72
N ASP A 153 -32.69 -22.99 62.32
CA ASP A 153 -32.75 -22.84 63.77
C ASP A 153 -33.78 -21.74 64.10
N GLN A 154 -35.06 -22.11 64.06
CA GLN A 154 -36.09 -21.36 64.75
C GLN A 154 -37.01 -22.33 65.50
N PRO A 155 -36.69 -22.66 66.77
CA PRO A 155 -37.67 -23.33 67.62
C PRO A 155 -38.64 -22.28 68.17
N TRP A 156 -39.91 -22.62 68.00
CA TRP A 156 -41.10 -21.88 68.32
C TRP A 156 -41.18 -21.33 69.75
N SER A 157 -41.88 -20.20 69.84
CA SER A 157 -42.61 -19.61 70.96
C SER A 157 -42.84 -20.50 72.19
N LYS A 158 -42.64 -19.92 73.38
CA LYS A 158 -43.72 -19.68 74.35
C LYS A 158 -43.25 -18.81 75.51
N SER A 159 -44.05 -17.76 75.73
CA SER A 159 -44.52 -17.16 76.99
C SER A 159 -43.51 -16.68 78.02
#